data_AF-A0A916HQF4-F1
#
_entry.id   AF-A0A916HQF4-F1
#
_cell.length_a   1.000
_cell.length_b   1.000
_cell.length_c   1.000
_cell.angle_alpha   90.00
_cell.angle_beta   90.00
_cell.angle_gamma   90.00
#
_symmetry.space_group_name_H-M   'P 1'
#
loop_
_entity.id
_entity.type
_entity.pdbx_description
1 polymer ?
#
loop_
_entity_poly.entity_id
_entity_poly.type
_entity_poly.pdbx_seq_one_letter_code
_entity_poly.pdbx_strand_id
1 'polypeptide(L)'
;MRRSRHALGLPLGLSLLLLASLARAEGPADPAPRRPVRVEAMIVYVSSQPGGIDPRARELATMLEKEFKLQTLRVLRMQQLSLALRQMGQVELPTGHWVSVQPEEITPQGLRMGVEVQGMLRTQVRVPSGNQVVIGAYSWEDGRIVVRLAPTYEAEEGAVVPPPPEAAPLP
;
A
#
# COMPACT_ATOMS: atom_id res chain seq x y z
N MET A 1 -30.32 52.36 17.28
CA MET A 1 -29.79 52.32 18.67
C MET A 1 -28.35 51.83 18.57
N ARG A 2 -27.34 52.71 18.61
CA ARG A 2 -26.51 53.08 19.79
C ARG A 2 -25.97 51.82 20.50
N ARG A 3 -24.65 51.55 20.55
CA ARG A 3 -23.58 52.27 21.28
C ARG A 3 -22.23 52.07 20.54
N SER A 4 -21.43 53.08 20.18
CA SER A 4 -20.62 54.01 21.01
C SER A 4 -19.61 53.26 21.89
N ARG A 5 -18.35 53.09 21.41
CA ARG A 5 -17.14 53.92 21.67
C ARG A 5 -16.71 53.96 23.14
N HIS A 6 -15.54 53.38 23.45
CA HIS A 6 -14.50 53.88 24.39
C HIS A 6 -13.21 53.11 24.03
N ALA A 7 -12.15 53.70 23.46
CA ALA A 7 -11.25 54.77 23.92
C ALA A 7 -10.19 54.29 24.94
N LEU A 8 -8.93 54.52 24.54
CA LEU A 8 -7.76 54.94 25.32
C LEU A 8 -7.07 53.96 26.29
N GLY A 9 -5.74 53.85 26.15
CA GLY A 9 -4.83 53.51 27.26
C GLY A 9 -3.50 52.87 26.88
N LEU A 10 -2.51 53.67 26.44
CA LEU A 10 -1.05 53.38 26.52
C LEU A 10 -0.63 53.21 28.01
N PRO A 11 0.45 52.47 28.39
CA PRO A 11 1.83 52.81 27.97
C PRO A 11 2.89 51.68 27.90
N LEU A 12 4.07 52.10 27.43
CA LEU A 12 5.42 51.52 27.54
C LEU A 12 5.68 50.55 28.71
N GLY A 13 6.33 49.42 28.38
CA GLY A 13 7.29 48.70 29.22
C GLY A 13 8.22 47.94 28.26
N LEU A 14 9.43 48.44 27.96
CA LEU A 14 10.66 48.41 28.75
C LEU A 14 11.07 46.99 29.20
N SER A 15 12.22 46.55 28.68
CA SER A 15 13.09 45.49 29.18
C SER A 15 12.62 44.04 29.00
N LEU A 16 13.32 43.26 28.18
CA LEU A 16 14.58 42.60 28.55
C LEU A 16 15.06 41.77 27.33
N LEU A 17 16.16 42.17 26.72
CA LEU A 17 16.89 41.36 25.74
C LEU A 17 17.55 40.19 26.48
N LEU A 18 16.77 39.15 26.74
CA LEU A 18 17.29 37.84 27.14
C LEU A 18 17.94 37.22 25.91
N LEU A 19 19.28 37.24 25.88
CA LEU A 19 20.08 36.31 25.09
C LEU A 19 19.78 34.89 25.59
N ALA A 20 18.67 34.32 25.12
CA ALA A 20 18.40 32.90 25.23
C ALA A 20 19.29 32.21 24.18
N SER A 21 20.40 31.69 24.69
CA SER A 21 21.21 30.63 24.13
C SER A 21 20.43 29.78 23.13
N LEU A 22 20.84 29.84 21.86
CA LEU A 22 20.47 28.86 20.84
C LEU A 22 21.08 27.51 21.22
N ALA A 23 20.51 26.85 22.24
CA ALA A 23 20.59 25.42 22.36
C ALA A 23 19.80 24.87 21.19
N ARG A 24 20.47 24.71 20.04
CA ARG A 24 19.96 23.97 18.90
C ARG A 24 19.82 22.54 19.40
N ALA A 25 18.64 22.21 19.92
CA ALA A 25 18.25 20.85 20.16
C ALA A 25 18.39 20.14 18.81
N GLU A 26 19.46 19.36 18.66
CA GLU A 26 19.54 18.31 17.66
C GLU A 26 18.41 17.34 18.02
N GLY A 27 17.22 17.65 17.51
CA GLY A 27 16.07 16.77 17.58
C GLY A 27 16.48 15.41 17.01
N PRO A 28 15.91 14.31 17.55
CA PRO A 28 16.21 12.98 17.04
C PRO A 28 16.08 13.00 15.52
N ALA A 29 17.15 12.60 14.82
CA ALA A 29 17.17 12.55 13.37
C ALA A 29 15.94 11.76 12.92
N ASP A 30 15.03 12.42 12.21
CA ASP A 30 13.86 11.77 11.66
C ASP A 30 14.34 10.59 10.81
N PRO A 31 13.82 9.37 11.04
CA PRO A 31 14.18 8.22 10.22
C PRO A 31 13.91 8.57 8.77
N ALA A 32 14.88 8.32 7.90
CA ALA A 32 14.78 8.64 6.48
C ALA A 32 13.42 8.16 5.93
N PRO A 33 12.75 8.97 5.10
CA PRO A 33 11.43 8.64 4.59
C PRO A 33 11.51 7.32 3.81
N ARG A 34 10.78 6.31 4.30
CA ARG A 34 10.69 5.01 3.63
C ARG A 34 10.09 5.20 2.23
N ARG A 35 10.71 4.58 1.22
CA ARG A 35 10.21 4.63 -0.16
C ARG A 35 8.82 4.00 -0.22
N PRO A 36 7.88 4.56 -1.01
CA PRO A 36 6.55 4.01 -1.13
C PRO A 36 6.59 2.65 -1.84
N VAL A 37 5.70 1.75 -1.42
CA VAL A 37 5.41 0.50 -2.12
C VAL A 37 4.58 0.83 -3.34
N ARG A 38 5.01 0.35 -4.52
CA ARG A 38 4.20 0.42 -5.74
C ARG A 38 3.42 -0.88 -5.87
N VAL A 39 2.11 -0.81 -6.06
CA VAL A 39 1.27 -1.98 -6.31
C VAL A 39 0.58 -1.79 -7.64
N GLU A 40 0.89 -2.66 -8.61
CA GLU A 40 0.11 -2.73 -9.85
C GLU A 40 -1.12 -3.61 -9.61
N ALA A 41 -2.30 -3.03 -9.80
CA ALA A 41 -3.57 -3.75 -9.81
C ALA A 41 -4.08 -3.86 -11.25
N MET A 42 -4.26 -5.10 -11.72
CA MET A 42 -4.85 -5.40 -13.01
C MET A 42 -6.18 -6.12 -12.79
N ILE A 43 -7.26 -5.51 -13.27
CA ILE A 43 -8.62 -6.06 -13.22
C ILE A 43 -8.90 -6.74 -14.55
N VAL A 44 -9.26 -8.02 -14.49
CA VAL A 44 -9.37 -8.89 -15.64
C VAL A 44 -10.73 -9.59 -15.61
N TYR A 45 -11.38 -9.66 -16.75
CA TYR A 45 -12.51 -10.55 -16.98
C TYR A 45 -12.00 -11.87 -17.56
N VAL A 46 -12.41 -12.98 -16.95
CA VAL A 46 -12.12 -14.34 -17.42
C VAL A 46 -13.42 -15.07 -17.72
N SER A 47 -13.46 -15.79 -18.84
CA SER A 47 -14.61 -16.63 -19.21
C SER A 47 -14.16 -17.88 -19.97
N SER A 48 -14.98 -18.93 -19.89
CA SER A 48 -14.83 -20.13 -20.70
C SER A 48 -15.48 -19.98 -22.08
N GLN A 49 -16.16 -18.87 -22.37
CA GLN A 49 -16.66 -18.55 -23.71
C GLN A 49 -15.52 -18.14 -24.66
N PRO A 50 -15.64 -18.39 -25.97
CA PRO A 50 -14.68 -17.92 -26.96
C PRO A 50 -14.59 -16.40 -27.00
N GLY A 51 -13.38 -15.86 -27.06
CA GLY A 51 -13.15 -14.40 -27.09
C GLY A 51 -11.68 -13.98 -27.06
N GLY A 52 -10.77 -14.93 -26.78
CA GLY A 52 -9.33 -14.73 -26.92
C GLY A 52 -8.67 -14.14 -25.67
N ILE A 53 -7.34 -14.14 -25.69
CA ILE A 53 -6.51 -13.71 -24.56
C ILE A 53 -5.87 -12.37 -24.91
N ASP A 54 -6.13 -11.34 -24.10
CA ASP A 54 -5.48 -10.03 -24.20
C ASP A 54 -3.96 -10.20 -24.03
N PRO A 55 -3.12 -9.71 -24.97
CA PRO A 55 -1.67 -9.84 -24.90
C PRO A 55 -1.07 -9.32 -23.59
N ARG A 56 -1.67 -8.29 -22.97
CA ARG A 56 -1.19 -7.68 -21.72
C ARG A 56 -1.32 -8.62 -20.52
N ALA A 57 -2.15 -9.64 -20.61
CA ALA A 57 -2.38 -10.60 -19.54
C ALA A 57 -2.01 -12.03 -19.95
N ARG A 58 -1.11 -12.17 -20.93
CA ARG A 58 -0.58 -13.47 -21.37
C ARG A 58 0.09 -14.25 -20.25
N GLU A 59 0.87 -13.58 -19.39
CA GLU A 59 1.51 -14.22 -18.24
C GLU A 59 0.46 -14.78 -17.26
N LEU A 60 -0.58 -13.98 -16.98
CA LEU A 60 -1.70 -14.41 -16.14
C LEU A 60 -2.47 -15.58 -16.77
N ALA A 61 -2.67 -15.57 -18.08
CA ALA A 61 -3.31 -16.68 -18.81
C ALA A 61 -2.52 -17.98 -18.61
N THR A 62 -1.20 -17.97 -18.82
CA THR A 62 -0.34 -19.14 -18.62
C THR A 62 -0.40 -19.68 -17.18
N MET A 63 -0.52 -18.80 -16.19
CA MET A 63 -0.71 -19.22 -14.80
C MET A 63 -2.07 -19.89 -14.57
N LEU A 64 -3.14 -19.29 -15.08
CA LEU A 64 -4.51 -19.76 -14.84
C LEU A 64 -4.88 -20.99 -15.68
N GLU A 65 -4.31 -21.17 -16.87
CA GLU A 65 -4.57 -22.32 -17.75
C GLU A 65 -4.26 -23.68 -17.09
N LYS A 66 -3.35 -23.70 -16.12
CA LYS A 66 -3.02 -24.92 -15.37
C LYS A 66 -4.19 -25.43 -14.52
N GLU A 67 -5.07 -24.54 -14.09
CA GLU A 67 -6.16 -24.84 -13.16
C GLU A 67 -7.54 -24.66 -13.81
N PHE A 68 -7.64 -23.82 -14.85
CA PHE A 68 -8.90 -23.42 -15.46
C PHE A 68 -8.85 -23.53 -16.99
N LYS A 69 -9.91 -24.08 -17.59
CA LYS A 69 -10.10 -24.06 -19.04
C LYS A 69 -10.68 -22.72 -19.48
N LEU A 70 -9.81 -21.72 -19.59
CA LEU A 70 -10.17 -20.36 -20.00
C LEU A 70 -10.07 -20.23 -21.52
N GLN A 71 -11.05 -19.56 -22.13
CA GLN A 71 -11.04 -19.22 -23.55
C GLN A 71 -11.04 -17.71 -23.80
N THR A 72 -11.41 -16.93 -22.79
CA THR A 72 -11.37 -15.48 -22.82
C THR A 72 -10.66 -14.95 -21.58
N LEU A 73 -9.76 -13.99 -21.81
CA LEU A 73 -9.14 -13.21 -20.77
C LEU A 73 -8.97 -11.77 -21.30
N ARG A 74 -9.69 -10.83 -20.70
CA ARG A 74 -9.72 -9.43 -21.15
C ARG A 74 -9.32 -8.51 -20.00
N VAL A 75 -8.30 -7.67 -20.23
CA VAL A 75 -7.92 -6.65 -19.25
C VAL A 75 -8.94 -5.51 -19.32
N LEU A 76 -9.64 -5.29 -18.21
CA LEU A 76 -10.64 -4.23 -18.08
C LEU A 76 -9.99 -2.92 -17.62
N ARG A 77 -9.06 -3.01 -16.67
CA ARG A 77 -8.37 -1.85 -16.09
C ARG A 77 -7.00 -2.24 -15.56
N MET A 78 -6.06 -1.31 -15.65
CA MET A 78 -4.77 -1.36 -14.95
C MET A 78 -4.63 -0.08 -14.14
N GLN A 79 -4.23 -0.20 -12.88
CA GLN A 79 -4.06 0.92 -11.97
C GLN A 79 -2.81 0.70 -11.12
N GLN A 80 -1.95 1.72 -11.06
CA GLN A 80 -0.79 1.70 -10.17
C GLN A 80 -1.10 2.48 -8.91
N LEU A 81 -0.90 1.86 -7.75
CA LEU A 81 -1.03 2.48 -6.45
C LEU A 81 0.38 2.75 -5.90
N SER A 82 0.59 3.94 -5.35
CA SER A 82 1.82 4.29 -4.62
C SER A 82 1.44 4.49 -3.16
N LEU A 83 1.78 3.52 -2.32
CA LEU A 83 1.28 3.40 -0.96
C LEU A 83 2.45 3.40 0.04
N ALA A 84 2.35 4.20 1.09
CA ALA A 84 3.19 4.01 2.28
C ALA A 84 2.80 2.72 3.01
N LEU A 85 3.69 2.22 3.88
CA LEU A 85 3.31 1.15 4.79
C LEU A 85 2.14 1.60 5.67
N ARG A 86 1.19 0.69 5.86
CA ARG A 86 -0.10 0.85 6.55
C ARG A 86 -1.06 1.84 5.87
N GLN A 87 -0.73 2.35 4.69
CA GLN A 87 -1.67 3.14 3.89
C GLN A 87 -2.59 2.21 3.10
N MET A 88 -3.90 2.46 3.19
CA MET A 88 -4.90 1.76 2.39
C MET A 88 -4.98 2.37 0.99
N GLY A 89 -4.92 1.53 -0.04
CA GLY A 89 -5.25 1.88 -1.42
C GLY A 89 -6.50 1.13 -1.86
N GLN A 90 -7.28 1.72 -2.77
CA GLN A 90 -8.52 1.13 -3.27
C GLN A 90 -8.59 1.14 -4.79
N VAL A 91 -9.22 0.11 -5.34
CA VAL A 91 -9.48 -0.06 -6.77
C VAL A 91 -10.94 -0.44 -6.96
N GLU A 92 -11.65 0.32 -7.79
CA GLU A 92 -13.03 0.04 -8.14
C GLU A 92 -13.12 -1.11 -9.14
N LEU A 93 -14.05 -2.02 -8.91
CA LEU A 93 -14.41 -3.09 -9.83
C LEU A 93 -15.55 -2.65 -10.75
N PRO A 94 -15.70 -3.27 -11.94
CA PRO A 94 -16.83 -3.01 -12.84
C PRO A 94 -18.21 -3.24 -12.21
N THR A 95 -18.28 -4.01 -11.13
CA THR A 95 -19.50 -4.28 -10.36
C THR A 95 -19.85 -3.17 -9.36
N GLY A 96 -19.06 -2.09 -9.27
CA GLY A 96 -19.22 -1.01 -8.29
C GLY A 96 -18.69 -1.33 -6.88
N HIS A 97 -18.11 -2.52 -6.70
CA HIS A 97 -17.47 -2.94 -5.44
C HIS A 97 -16.00 -2.54 -5.41
N TRP A 98 -15.39 -2.54 -4.24
CA TRP A 98 -13.98 -2.15 -4.07
C TRP A 98 -13.08 -3.33 -3.71
N VAL A 99 -11.85 -3.30 -4.23
CA VAL A 99 -10.72 -4.05 -3.69
C VAL A 99 -9.82 -3.09 -2.95
N SER A 100 -9.58 -3.39 -1.67
CA SER A 100 -8.70 -2.61 -0.81
C SER A 100 -7.40 -3.37 -0.58
N VAL A 101 -6.28 -2.67 -0.64
CA VAL A 101 -4.93 -3.22 -0.46
C VAL A 101 -4.17 -2.35 0.53
N GLN A 102 -3.54 -2.99 1.52
CA GLN A 102 -2.75 -2.30 2.54
C GLN A 102 -1.39 -3.01 2.71
N PRO A 103 -0.29 -2.40 2.25
CA PRO A 103 1.05 -2.88 2.60
C PRO A 103 1.25 -2.78 4.10
N GLU A 104 1.62 -3.85 4.80
CA GLU A 104 1.73 -3.83 6.27
C GLU A 104 3.19 -3.81 6.74
N GLU A 105 4.00 -4.74 6.22
CA GLU A 105 5.38 -4.93 6.63
C GLU A 105 6.19 -5.52 5.45
N ILE A 106 7.47 -5.15 5.35
CA ILE A 106 8.41 -5.78 4.42
C ILE A 106 9.34 -6.68 5.24
N THR A 107 9.43 -7.96 4.87
CA THR A 107 10.38 -8.92 5.45
C THR A 107 11.26 -9.52 4.36
N PRO A 108 12.32 -10.28 4.71
CA PRO A 108 13.12 -11.02 3.72
C PRO A 108 12.30 -11.98 2.86
N GLN A 109 11.16 -12.48 3.36
CA GLN A 109 10.28 -13.40 2.64
C GLN A 109 9.29 -12.69 1.70
N GLY A 110 9.10 -11.38 1.83
CA GLY A 110 8.16 -10.64 1.00
C GLY A 110 7.48 -9.47 1.71
N LEU A 111 6.66 -8.74 0.97
CA LEU A 111 5.74 -7.76 1.53
C LEU A 111 4.49 -8.48 2.06
N ARG A 112 4.18 -8.33 3.35
CA ARG A 112 2.87 -8.71 3.89
C ARG A 112 1.86 -7.62 3.49
N MET A 113 0.79 -8.02 2.81
CA MET A 113 -0.30 -7.13 2.39
C MET A 113 -1.62 -7.65 2.92
N GLY A 114 -2.38 -6.78 3.56
CA GLY A 114 -3.82 -6.99 3.78
C GLY A 114 -4.56 -6.74 2.46
N VAL A 115 -5.44 -7.67 2.09
CA VAL A 115 -6.29 -7.53 0.91
C VAL A 115 -7.73 -7.82 1.29
N GLU A 116 -8.63 -6.93 0.86
CA GLU A 116 -10.06 -7.07 1.07
C GLU A 116 -10.81 -6.87 -0.25
N VAL A 117 -11.70 -7.79 -0.57
CA VAL A 117 -12.72 -7.66 -1.61
C VAL A 117 -14.06 -7.46 -0.90
N GLN A 118 -14.66 -6.29 -1.07
CA GLN A 118 -15.78 -5.81 -0.26
C GLN A 118 -16.95 -6.80 -0.13
N GLY A 119 -17.13 -7.41 1.04
CA GLY A 119 -18.23 -8.35 1.27
C GLY A 119 -18.03 -9.75 0.68
N MET A 120 -16.80 -10.09 0.26
CA MET A 120 -16.45 -11.42 -0.24
C MET A 120 -15.28 -12.05 0.52
N LEU A 121 -14.17 -11.33 0.62
CA LEU A 121 -12.92 -11.88 1.15
C LEU A 121 -12.17 -10.81 1.93
N ARG A 122 -11.59 -11.19 3.06
CA ARG A 122 -10.55 -10.43 3.75
C ARG A 122 -9.43 -11.38 4.13
N THR A 123 -8.23 -11.11 3.65
CA THR A 123 -7.08 -12.00 3.85
C THR A 123 -5.78 -11.21 3.98
N GLN A 124 -4.73 -11.90 4.41
CA GLN A 124 -3.38 -11.40 4.40
C GLN A 124 -2.53 -12.32 3.53
N VAL A 125 -1.74 -11.73 2.64
CA VAL A 125 -0.87 -12.45 1.73
C VAL A 125 0.55 -11.93 1.86
N ARG A 126 1.52 -12.81 1.63
CA ARG A 126 2.93 -12.41 1.54
C ARG A 126 3.38 -12.56 0.09
N VAL A 127 3.80 -11.44 -0.52
CA VAL A 127 4.14 -11.39 -1.94
C VAL A 127 5.55 -10.80 -2.08
N PRO A 128 6.52 -11.58 -2.59
CA PRO A 128 7.84 -11.05 -2.91
C PRO A 128 7.78 -9.95 -3.98
N SER A 129 8.76 -9.04 -3.97
CA SER A 129 8.87 -7.98 -4.97
C SER A 129 8.98 -8.59 -6.38
N GLY A 130 8.19 -8.07 -7.33
CA GLY A 130 8.15 -8.57 -8.71
C GLY A 130 7.31 -9.83 -8.91
N ASN A 131 6.82 -10.47 -7.85
CA ASN A 131 5.84 -11.55 -7.94
C ASN A 131 4.41 -11.00 -7.91
N GLN A 132 3.43 -11.89 -8.09
CA GLN A 132 2.01 -11.53 -8.14
C GLN A 132 1.16 -12.46 -7.30
N VAL A 133 0.03 -11.93 -6.83
CA VAL A 133 -1.08 -12.71 -6.29
C VAL A 133 -2.32 -12.47 -7.14
N VAL A 134 -3.12 -13.51 -7.31
CA VAL A 134 -4.34 -13.50 -8.10
C VAL A 134 -5.51 -13.81 -7.19
N ILE A 135 -6.52 -12.93 -7.19
CA ILE A 135 -7.68 -13.02 -6.31
C ILE A 135 -8.93 -13.05 -7.18
N GLY A 136 -9.73 -14.11 -7.03
CA GLY A 136 -11.07 -14.16 -7.60
C GLY A 136 -11.99 -13.20 -6.84
N ALA A 137 -12.67 -12.32 -7.55
CA ALA A 137 -13.67 -11.41 -7.01
C ALA A 137 -15.07 -11.90 -7.40
N TYR A 138 -15.82 -11.14 -8.20
CA TYR A 138 -17.22 -11.44 -8.48
C TYR A 138 -17.43 -12.23 -9.77
N SER A 139 -18.48 -13.02 -9.82
CA SER A 139 -19.08 -13.38 -11.12
C SER A 139 -19.61 -12.12 -11.80
N TRP A 140 -19.36 -11.97 -13.11
CA TRP A 140 -19.79 -10.82 -13.89
C TRP A 140 -20.10 -11.26 -15.32
N GLU A 141 -21.32 -10.93 -15.78
CA GLU A 141 -21.88 -11.46 -17.02
C GLU A 141 -21.88 -13.01 -17.03
N ASP A 142 -21.26 -13.62 -18.03
CA ASP A 142 -21.07 -15.06 -18.23
C ASP A 142 -19.70 -15.56 -17.70
N GLY A 143 -18.95 -14.70 -17.01
CA GLY A 143 -17.60 -14.97 -16.54
C GLY A 143 -17.36 -14.52 -15.09
N ARG A 144 -16.10 -14.21 -14.80
CA ARG A 144 -15.65 -13.76 -13.47
C ARG A 144 -14.65 -12.61 -13.59
N ILE A 145 -14.70 -11.71 -12.62
CA ILE A 145 -13.67 -10.70 -12.37
C ILE A 145 -12.57 -11.31 -11.51
N VAL A 146 -11.35 -11.19 -12.00
CA VAL A 146 -10.12 -11.56 -11.32
C VAL A 146 -9.27 -10.32 -11.16
N VAL A 147 -8.63 -10.18 -10.00
CA VAL A 147 -7.72 -9.08 -9.70
C VAL A 147 -6.33 -9.65 -9.48
N ARG A 148 -5.39 -9.18 -10.29
CA ARG A 148 -3.96 -9.44 -10.12
C ARG A 148 -3.34 -8.26 -9.38
N LEU A 149 -2.60 -8.55 -8.31
CA LEU A 149 -1.83 -7.57 -7.55
C LEU A 149 -0.35 -7.94 -7.62
N ALA A 150 0.48 -7.01 -8.09
CA ALA A 150 1.92 -7.18 -8.20
C ALA A 150 2.65 -6.03 -7.49
N PRO A 151 3.22 -6.25 -6.29
CA PRO A 151 3.97 -5.22 -5.59
C PRO A 151 5.41 -5.11 -6.08
N THR A 152 5.95 -3.90 -6.03
CA THR A 152 7.36 -3.58 -6.19
C THR A 152 7.77 -2.66 -5.06
N TYR A 153 8.82 -3.06 -4.35
CA TYR A 153 9.37 -2.33 -3.23
C TYR A 153 10.87 -2.61 -3.12
N GLU A 154 11.57 -1.74 -2.41
CA GLU A 154 12.95 -1.93 -2.03
C GLU A 154 12.97 -2.51 -0.62
N ALA A 155 13.58 -3.68 -0.47
CA ALA A 155 13.85 -4.20 0.86
C ALA A 155 14.97 -3.37 1.48
N GLU A 156 14.80 -2.95 2.73
CA GLU A 156 15.94 -2.42 3.48
C GLU A 156 16.90 -3.59 3.72
N GLU A 157 17.95 -3.68 2.91
CA GLU A 157 19.10 -4.53 3.19
C GLU A 157 19.66 -4.12 4.56
N GLY A 158 19.51 -4.98 5.57
CA GLY A 158 20.25 -4.85 6.82
C GLY A 158 19.49 -4.27 8.00
N ALA A 159 18.31 -4.82 8.33
CA ALA A 159 18.09 -5.09 9.75
C ALA A 159 19.09 -6.19 10.17
N VAL A 160 20.33 -5.78 10.44
CA VAL A 160 21.35 -6.63 11.06
C VAL A 160 20.70 -7.20 12.31
N VAL A 161 20.38 -8.49 12.29
CA VAL A 161 20.00 -9.21 13.49
C VAL A 161 21.19 -9.03 14.43
N PRO A 162 21.06 -8.30 15.56
CA PRO A 162 22.17 -8.20 16.49
C PRO A 162 22.53 -9.64 16.89
N PRO A 163 23.81 -10.01 16.86
CA PRO A 163 24.22 -11.33 17.30
C PRO A 163 23.63 -11.58 18.70
N PRO A 164 23.14 -12.80 19.00
CA PRO A 164 22.65 -13.12 20.33
C PRO A 164 23.72 -12.72 21.35
N PRO A 165 23.34 -12.12 22.49
CA PRO A 165 24.31 -11.72 23.51
C PRO A 165 25.18 -12.92 23.83
N GLU A 166 26.48 -12.77 23.58
CA GLU A 166 27.49 -13.78 23.86
C GLU A 166 27.31 -14.20 25.32
N ALA A 167 26.94 -15.46 25.52
CA ALA A 167 26.65 -15.98 26.85
C ALA A 167 27.91 -15.78 27.70
N ALA A 168 27.81 -14.93 28.73
CA ALA A 168 28.91 -14.72 29.66
C ALA A 168 29.36 -16.09 30.21
N PRO A 169 30.67 -16.37 30.25
CA PRO A 169 31.16 -17.61 30.84
C PRO A 169 30.66 -17.70 32.28
N LEU A 170 30.01 -18.83 32.60
CA LEU A 170 29.58 -19.14 33.95
C LEU A 170 30.82 -19.24 34.87
N PRO A 171 30.76 -18.71 36.10
CA PRO A 171 31.86 -18.74 37.07
C PRO A 171 32.17 -20.15 37.58
#